data_AF-J9E1N4-F1
#
_entry.id   AF-J9E1N4-F1
#
_cell.length_a   1.000
_cell.length_b   1.000
_cell.length_c   1.000
_cell.angle_alpha   90.00
_cell.angle_beta   90.00
_cell.angle_gamma   90.00
#
_symmetry.space_group_name_H-M   'P 1'
#
loop_
_entity.id
_entity.type
_entity.pdbx_description
1 polymer ?
#
loop_
_entity_poly.entity_id
_entity_poly.type
_entity_poly.pdbx_seq_one_letter_code
_entity_poly.pdbx_strand_id
1 'polypeptide(L)'
;MSSVLVGYTDAAANAAQAASLINNSKYRAYVAAVDKALKAFEATNEWADLISALGKLSRAFHANAKFGDIPKPVTVAKRLSQCLHPALPHGVHLKALETYRQLFDILGRKDLPRLLYLFAVGLFPLMDHCGIKVKSELLNIFEQYLLPLGVELKPALPGFIAGVLLGLEEGTEFYDRSFSLLDRVQDSVGPEAYFACLWEAVLGSPSVRLPALMYVNAKFNRQKSMHDQEYIMGNNIDHMIAALCAAADDDGSTLVQRHLLDFLSSAFPLNSDHLVREDFVQAFHANAKFGDIPKPVTVAKRLSQCLHPALPHGVHLKALETYRQLFDILGRKDLPRLLYLFA
;
A
#
# COMPACT_ATOMS: atom_id res chain seq x y z
N MET A 1 20.53 -3.13 -24.57
CA MET A 1 20.39 -4.34 -25.42
C MET A 1 20.71 -5.65 -24.70
N SER A 2 21.46 -5.65 -23.59
CA SER A 2 21.84 -6.90 -22.88
C SER A 2 20.73 -7.53 -22.02
N SER A 3 19.84 -6.76 -21.37
CA SER A 3 18.79 -7.36 -20.51
C SER A 3 17.64 -8.01 -21.29
N VAL A 4 17.37 -7.53 -22.51
CA VAL A 4 16.33 -8.09 -23.39
C VAL A 4 16.75 -9.46 -23.91
N LEU A 5 18.03 -9.65 -24.23
CA LEU A 5 18.57 -10.95 -24.64
C LEU A 5 18.62 -11.95 -23.48
N VAL A 6 18.95 -11.51 -22.26
CA VAL A 6 18.93 -12.34 -21.04
C VAL A 6 17.50 -12.78 -20.67
N GLY A 7 16.52 -11.88 -20.75
CA GLY A 7 15.11 -12.20 -20.50
C GLY A 7 14.53 -13.22 -21.51
N TYR A 8 15.01 -13.21 -22.75
CA TYR A 8 14.59 -14.16 -23.78
C TYR A 8 15.18 -15.57 -23.55
N THR A 9 16.45 -15.65 -23.12
CA THR A 9 17.10 -16.92 -22.78
C THR A 9 16.48 -17.59 -21.55
N ASP A 10 16.08 -16.79 -20.54
CA ASP A 10 15.41 -17.31 -19.35
C ASP A 10 13.99 -17.80 -19.65
N ALA A 11 13.24 -17.11 -20.51
CA ALA A 11 11.91 -17.54 -20.93
C ALA A 11 11.95 -18.88 -21.70
N ALA A 12 12.90 -19.04 -22.61
CA ALA A 12 13.09 -20.28 -23.37
C ALA A 12 13.56 -21.44 -22.48
N ALA A 13 14.49 -21.18 -21.55
CA ALA A 13 14.95 -22.18 -20.57
C ALA A 13 13.82 -22.60 -19.62
N ASN A 14 13.01 -21.65 -19.14
CA ASN A 14 11.85 -21.93 -18.29
C ASN A 14 10.77 -22.73 -19.05
N ALA A 15 10.54 -22.43 -20.34
CA ALA A 15 9.59 -23.20 -21.17
C ALA A 15 10.08 -24.64 -21.43
N ALA A 16 11.37 -24.83 -21.68
CA ALA A 16 11.97 -26.15 -21.84
C ALA A 16 11.93 -26.96 -20.53
N GLN A 17 12.18 -26.31 -19.39
CA GLN A 17 12.06 -26.92 -18.06
C GLN A 17 10.60 -27.31 -17.77
N ALA A 18 9.64 -26.43 -18.02
CA ALA A 18 8.20 -26.74 -17.89
C ALA A 18 7.78 -27.92 -18.78
N ALA A 19 8.23 -27.96 -20.03
CA ALA A 19 7.95 -29.07 -20.94
C ALA A 19 8.56 -30.40 -20.45
N SER A 20 9.77 -30.37 -19.88
CA SER A 20 10.41 -31.56 -19.32
C SER A 20 9.68 -32.10 -18.08
N LEU A 21 9.10 -31.22 -17.26
CA LEU A 21 8.33 -31.60 -16.07
C LEU A 21 7.04 -32.32 -16.46
N ILE A 22 6.33 -31.84 -17.49
CA ILE A 22 5.05 -32.43 -17.93
C ILE A 22 5.19 -33.91 -18.33
N ASN A 23 6.32 -34.27 -18.95
CA ASN A 23 6.58 -35.65 -19.36
C ASN A 23 7.05 -36.55 -18.20
N ASN A 24 7.42 -35.98 -17.04
CA ASN A 24 7.87 -36.73 -15.88
C ASN A 24 6.70 -37.38 -15.12
N SER A 25 6.70 -38.72 -15.00
CA SER A 25 5.63 -39.46 -14.30
C SER A 25 5.51 -39.09 -12.82
N LYS A 26 6.63 -38.80 -12.14
CA LYS A 26 6.62 -38.35 -10.74
C LYS A 26 6.00 -36.96 -10.60
N TYR A 27 6.22 -36.08 -11.58
CA TYR A 27 5.59 -34.77 -11.60
C TYR A 27 4.09 -34.87 -11.86
N ARG A 28 3.64 -35.72 -12.80
CA ARG A 28 2.21 -36.00 -13.00
C ARG A 28 1.54 -36.53 -11.72
N ALA A 29 2.23 -37.39 -10.97
CA ALA A 29 1.75 -37.85 -9.66
C ALA A 29 1.68 -36.71 -8.64
N TYR A 30 2.64 -35.78 -8.65
CA TYR A 30 2.60 -34.58 -7.81
C TYR A 30 1.40 -33.69 -8.14
N VAL A 31 1.15 -33.39 -9.42
CA VAL A 31 -0.03 -32.62 -9.86
C VAL A 31 -1.32 -33.30 -9.39
N ALA A 32 -1.43 -34.63 -9.54
CA ALA A 32 -2.59 -35.39 -9.07
C ALA A 32 -2.76 -35.34 -7.53
N ALA A 33 -1.64 -35.32 -6.78
CA ALA A 33 -1.67 -35.19 -5.33
C ALA A 33 -2.15 -33.79 -4.88
N VAL A 34 -1.70 -32.73 -5.56
CA VAL A 34 -2.19 -31.36 -5.34
C VAL A 34 -3.67 -31.27 -5.66
N ASP A 35 -4.12 -31.84 -6.77
CA ASP A 35 -5.54 -31.89 -7.14
C ASP A 35 -6.42 -32.57 -6.10
N LYS A 36 -5.96 -33.72 -5.62
CA LYS A 36 -6.66 -34.44 -4.56
C LYS A 36 -6.74 -33.63 -3.27
N ALA A 37 -5.69 -32.88 -2.92
CA ALA A 37 -5.70 -31.99 -1.77
C ALA A 37 -6.63 -30.79 -1.98
N LEU A 38 -6.64 -30.18 -3.16
CA LEU A 38 -7.50 -29.03 -3.49
C LEU A 38 -8.99 -29.38 -3.42
N LYS A 39 -9.39 -30.59 -3.82
CA LYS A 39 -10.77 -31.08 -3.66
C LYS A 39 -11.24 -31.09 -2.20
N ALA A 40 -10.34 -31.19 -1.23
CA ALA A 40 -10.72 -31.15 0.19
C ALA A 40 -11.27 -29.78 0.61
N PHE A 41 -10.95 -28.70 -0.12
CA PHE A 41 -11.49 -27.36 0.15
C PHE A 41 -12.91 -27.16 -0.39
N GLU A 42 -13.40 -28.06 -1.24
CA GLU A 42 -14.76 -27.97 -1.80
C GLU A 42 -15.81 -28.60 -0.88
N ALA A 43 -15.37 -29.45 0.06
CA ALA A 43 -16.24 -30.19 0.99
C ALA A 43 -16.09 -29.70 2.45
N THR A 44 -15.72 -28.44 2.65
CA THR A 44 -15.53 -27.85 3.99
C THR A 44 -16.85 -27.33 4.53
N ASN A 45 -17.28 -27.81 5.70
CA ASN A 45 -18.47 -27.32 6.39
C ASN A 45 -18.09 -26.43 7.58
N GLU A 46 -16.93 -26.67 8.18
CA GLU A 46 -16.44 -25.93 9.34
C GLU A 46 -14.99 -25.47 9.15
N TRP A 47 -14.55 -24.52 9.99
CA TRP A 47 -13.19 -23.99 9.93
C TRP A 47 -12.10 -25.06 10.16
N ALA A 48 -12.41 -26.12 10.93
CA ALA A 48 -11.49 -27.23 11.17
C ALA A 48 -11.19 -28.03 9.88
N ASP A 49 -12.16 -28.11 8.96
CA ASP A 49 -11.96 -28.76 7.66
C ASP A 49 -10.94 -28.00 6.81
N LEU A 50 -10.89 -26.68 6.91
CA LEU A 50 -9.89 -25.86 6.23
C LEU A 50 -8.47 -26.17 6.74
N ILE A 51 -8.29 -26.35 8.05
CA ILE A 51 -7.00 -26.76 8.63
C ILE A 51 -6.58 -28.14 8.10
N SER A 52 -7.53 -29.08 8.06
CA SER A 52 -7.29 -30.42 7.49
C SER A 52 -6.92 -30.37 6.00
N ALA A 53 -7.62 -29.54 5.22
CA ALA A 53 -7.36 -29.34 3.80
C ALA A 53 -5.99 -28.69 3.56
N LEU A 54 -5.63 -27.65 4.32
CA LEU A 54 -4.30 -27.05 4.32
C LEU A 54 -3.22 -28.07 4.69
N GLY A 55 -3.46 -28.93 5.67
CA GLY A 55 -2.52 -30.00 6.06
C GLY A 55 -2.32 -31.06 4.98
N LYS A 56 -3.34 -31.39 4.18
CA LYS A 56 -3.20 -32.27 3.00
C LYS A 56 -2.38 -31.57 1.91
N LEU A 57 -2.66 -30.30 1.65
CA LEU A 57 -1.99 -29.50 0.64
C LEU A 57 -0.50 -29.30 0.97
N SER A 58 -0.19 -28.93 2.21
CA SER A 58 1.19 -28.76 2.70
C SER A 58 2.01 -30.05 2.59
N ARG A 59 1.44 -31.22 2.90
CA ARG A 59 2.11 -32.52 2.70
C ARG A 59 2.42 -32.81 1.24
N ALA A 60 1.47 -32.50 0.33
CA ALA A 60 1.68 -32.67 -1.10
C ALA A 60 2.85 -31.80 -1.61
N PHE A 61 2.93 -30.55 -1.16
CA PHE A 61 4.04 -29.66 -1.47
C PHE A 61 5.37 -30.14 -0.87
N HIS A 62 5.38 -30.56 0.40
CA HIS A 62 6.60 -30.95 1.10
C HIS A 62 7.27 -32.16 0.43
N ALA A 63 6.48 -33.18 0.08
CA ALA A 63 6.99 -34.40 -0.56
C ALA A 63 7.56 -34.16 -1.98
N ASN A 64 7.24 -33.01 -2.58
CA ASN A 64 7.49 -32.73 -4.00
C ASN A 64 8.23 -31.39 -4.25
N ALA A 65 8.71 -30.72 -3.19
CA ALA A 65 9.39 -29.42 -3.27
C ALA A 65 10.57 -29.39 -4.26
N LYS A 66 11.24 -30.53 -4.47
CA LYS A 66 12.33 -30.73 -5.44
C LYS A 66 12.00 -30.35 -6.89
N PHE A 67 10.71 -30.27 -7.25
CA PHE A 67 10.31 -29.85 -8.59
C PHE A 67 10.39 -28.34 -8.80
N GLY A 68 10.43 -27.53 -7.73
CA GLY A 68 10.52 -26.06 -7.82
C GLY A 68 9.30 -25.42 -8.50
N ASP A 69 8.14 -26.08 -8.46
CA ASP A 69 6.92 -25.61 -9.13
C ASP A 69 5.70 -25.72 -8.19
N ILE A 70 4.71 -24.85 -8.41
CA ILE A 70 3.42 -24.87 -7.73
C ILE A 70 2.32 -25.22 -8.75
N PRO A 71 1.86 -26.49 -8.81
CA PRO A 71 0.77 -26.90 -9.68
C PRO A 71 -0.53 -26.14 -9.37
N LYS A 72 -1.22 -25.70 -10.43
CA LYS A 72 -2.48 -24.94 -10.35
C LYS A 72 -2.37 -23.71 -9.41
N PRO A 73 -1.40 -22.82 -9.65
CA PRO A 73 -1.07 -21.75 -8.70
C PRO A 73 -2.26 -20.82 -8.47
N VAL A 74 -3.10 -20.59 -9.48
CA VAL A 74 -4.34 -19.80 -9.35
C VAL A 74 -5.32 -20.43 -8.36
N THR A 75 -5.58 -21.73 -8.46
CA THR A 75 -6.51 -22.42 -7.55
C THR A 75 -5.94 -22.51 -6.14
N VAL A 76 -4.64 -22.80 -6.02
CA VAL A 76 -3.92 -22.81 -4.74
C VAL A 76 -4.04 -21.44 -4.06
N ALA A 77 -3.70 -20.35 -4.75
CA ALA A 77 -3.78 -19.00 -4.21
C ALA A 77 -5.20 -18.62 -3.79
N LYS A 78 -6.23 -18.97 -4.58
CA LYS A 78 -7.63 -18.76 -4.22
C LYS A 78 -8.01 -19.46 -2.91
N ARG A 79 -7.62 -20.73 -2.74
CA ARG A 79 -7.89 -21.47 -1.51
C ARG A 79 -7.14 -20.91 -0.31
N LEU A 80 -5.89 -20.50 -0.49
CA LEU A 80 -5.13 -19.85 0.58
C LEU A 80 -5.74 -18.50 0.98
N SER A 81 -6.17 -17.68 0.00
CA SER A 81 -6.85 -16.41 0.28
C SER A 81 -8.17 -16.62 1.03
N GLN A 82 -8.94 -17.66 0.69
CA GLN A 82 -10.15 -18.03 1.43
C GLN A 82 -9.83 -18.32 2.92
N CYS A 83 -8.73 -19.00 3.19
CA CYS A 83 -8.28 -19.28 4.55
C CYS A 83 -7.78 -18.05 5.32
N LEU A 84 -7.65 -16.89 4.68
CA LEU A 84 -7.28 -15.62 5.31
C LEU A 84 -8.48 -14.69 5.53
N HIS A 85 -9.71 -15.16 5.28
CA HIS A 85 -10.91 -14.35 5.48
C HIS A 85 -11.05 -13.89 6.95
N PRO A 86 -11.43 -12.63 7.24
CA PRO A 86 -11.51 -12.07 8.60
C PRO A 86 -12.44 -12.85 9.55
N ALA A 87 -13.51 -13.44 9.02
CA ALA A 87 -14.45 -14.23 9.80
C ALA A 87 -13.91 -15.60 10.28
N LEU A 88 -12.71 -16.01 9.84
CA LEU A 88 -12.10 -17.28 10.24
C LEU A 88 -11.24 -17.11 11.49
N PRO A 89 -11.10 -18.16 12.32
CA PRO A 89 -10.29 -18.09 13.52
C PRO A 89 -8.79 -18.04 13.19
N HIS A 90 -8.02 -17.39 14.06
CA HIS A 90 -6.56 -17.22 13.96
C HIS A 90 -5.79 -18.52 13.68
N GLY A 91 -6.27 -19.68 14.16
CA GLY A 91 -5.65 -20.97 13.88
C GLY A 91 -5.63 -21.34 12.38
N VAL A 92 -6.68 -20.96 11.64
CA VAL A 92 -6.75 -21.14 10.19
C VAL A 92 -5.79 -20.19 9.49
N HIS A 93 -5.75 -18.91 9.92
CA HIS A 93 -4.81 -17.92 9.39
C HIS A 93 -3.35 -18.38 9.54
N LEU A 94 -2.96 -18.80 10.75
CA LEU A 94 -1.59 -19.28 11.02
C LEU A 94 -1.23 -20.48 10.13
N LYS A 95 -2.15 -21.42 9.93
CA LYS A 95 -1.90 -22.58 9.07
C LYS A 95 -1.80 -22.19 7.59
N ALA A 96 -2.58 -21.21 7.16
CA ALA A 96 -2.47 -20.67 5.82
C ALA A 96 -1.13 -19.96 5.60
N LEU A 97 -0.69 -19.11 6.54
CA LEU A 97 0.61 -18.43 6.49
C LEU A 97 1.79 -19.41 6.48
N GLU A 98 1.73 -20.51 7.24
CA GLU A 98 2.71 -21.60 7.14
C GLU A 98 2.76 -22.20 5.73
N THR A 99 1.60 -22.36 5.10
CA THR A 99 1.51 -22.87 3.72
C THR A 99 2.07 -21.85 2.73
N TYR A 100 1.78 -20.54 2.89
CA TYR A 100 2.39 -19.48 2.07
C TYR A 100 3.92 -19.51 2.12
N ARG A 101 4.53 -19.61 3.31
CA ARG A 101 5.99 -19.75 3.46
C ARG A 101 6.52 -20.93 2.67
N GLN A 102 5.89 -22.09 2.80
CA GLN A 102 6.28 -23.28 2.07
C GLN A 102 6.21 -23.08 0.54
N LEU A 103 5.19 -22.40 0.02
CA LEU A 103 5.13 -22.09 -1.41
C LEU A 103 6.25 -21.14 -1.83
N PHE A 104 6.54 -20.13 -1.02
CA PHE A 104 7.57 -19.15 -1.32
C PHE A 104 8.98 -19.75 -1.23
N ASP A 105 9.20 -20.71 -0.34
CA ASP A 105 10.43 -21.52 -0.29
C ASP A 105 10.62 -22.36 -1.57
N ILE A 106 9.54 -22.95 -2.10
CA ILE A 106 9.59 -23.75 -3.34
C ILE A 106 9.85 -22.86 -4.56
N LEU A 107 9.18 -21.71 -4.64
CA LEU A 107 9.33 -20.76 -5.75
C LEU A 107 10.68 -20.04 -5.74
N GLY A 108 11.20 -19.73 -4.53
CA GLY A 108 12.40 -18.93 -4.34
C GLY A 108 12.31 -17.54 -4.97
N ARG A 109 13.43 -16.80 -4.95
CA ARG A 109 13.47 -15.42 -5.48
C ARG A 109 13.29 -15.32 -6.99
N LYS A 110 13.53 -16.41 -7.73
CA LYS A 110 13.45 -16.42 -9.19
C LYS A 110 12.00 -16.40 -9.67
N ASP A 111 11.15 -17.26 -9.12
CA ASP A 111 9.78 -17.44 -9.62
C ASP A 111 8.71 -16.76 -8.76
N LEU A 112 9.02 -16.41 -7.50
CA LEU A 112 8.08 -15.71 -6.62
C LEU A 112 7.56 -14.38 -7.21
N PRO A 113 8.39 -13.43 -7.72
CA PRO A 113 7.88 -12.18 -8.27
C PRO A 113 6.81 -12.36 -9.35
N ARG A 114 6.98 -13.39 -10.19
CA ARG A 114 6.12 -13.69 -11.33
C ARG A 114 4.72 -14.14 -10.91
N LEU A 115 4.61 -14.73 -9.72
CA LEU A 115 3.34 -15.26 -9.19
C LEU A 115 2.83 -14.48 -7.98
N LEU A 116 3.58 -13.50 -7.48
CA LEU A 116 3.26 -12.77 -6.26
C LEU A 116 1.86 -12.16 -6.31
N TYR A 117 1.43 -11.64 -7.46
CA TYR A 117 0.11 -11.05 -7.64
C TYR A 117 -1.05 -12.01 -7.28
N LEU A 118 -0.88 -13.33 -7.45
CA LEU A 118 -1.88 -14.32 -7.07
C LEU A 118 -2.03 -14.41 -5.54
N PHE A 119 -0.91 -14.33 -4.84
CA PHE A 119 -0.80 -14.53 -3.39
C PHE A 119 -1.06 -13.24 -2.60
N ALA A 120 -0.73 -12.09 -3.20
CA ALA A 120 -0.87 -10.75 -2.62
C ALA A 120 -2.32 -10.43 -2.20
N VAL A 121 -3.31 -10.86 -3.01
CA VAL A 121 -4.74 -10.57 -2.80
C VAL A 121 -5.24 -11.02 -1.43
N GLY A 122 -4.72 -12.15 -0.91
CA GLY A 122 -5.07 -12.63 0.43
C GLY A 122 -4.13 -12.09 1.51
N LEU A 123 -2.84 -11.96 1.22
CA LEU A 123 -1.83 -11.61 2.22
C LEU A 123 -1.91 -10.16 2.69
N PHE A 124 -2.06 -9.19 1.79
CA PHE A 124 -1.98 -7.78 2.17
C PHE A 124 -3.17 -7.32 3.01
N PRO A 125 -4.43 -7.65 2.67
CA PRO A 125 -5.59 -7.24 3.48
C PRO A 125 -5.63 -7.91 4.86
N LEU A 126 -4.94 -9.03 5.06
CA LEU A 126 -4.92 -9.73 6.35
C LEU A 126 -4.43 -8.83 7.49
N MET A 127 -3.55 -7.87 7.21
CA MET A 127 -2.97 -6.99 8.23
C MET A 127 -4.06 -6.25 9.05
N ASP A 128 -5.14 -5.83 8.39
CA ASP A 128 -6.23 -5.03 8.98
C ASP A 128 -7.06 -5.81 10.00
N HIS A 129 -7.05 -7.14 9.92
CA HIS A 129 -8.04 -8.00 10.59
C HIS A 129 -7.42 -9.20 11.29
N CYS A 130 -6.16 -9.08 11.72
CA CYS A 130 -5.43 -10.17 12.34
C CYS A 130 -4.92 -9.84 13.74
N GLY A 131 -5.03 -10.81 14.66
CA GLY A 131 -4.49 -10.68 16.01
C GLY A 131 -2.96 -10.71 16.03
N ILE A 132 -2.39 -10.29 17.16
CA ILE A 132 -0.94 -10.08 17.42
C ILE A 132 -0.06 -11.19 16.82
N LYS A 133 -0.36 -12.46 17.10
CA LYS A 133 0.45 -13.58 16.60
C LYS A 133 0.42 -13.70 15.08
N VAL A 134 -0.75 -13.53 14.45
CA VAL A 134 -0.89 -13.60 12.99
C VAL A 134 -0.19 -12.41 12.34
N LYS A 135 -0.32 -11.20 12.92
CA LYS A 135 0.39 -9.98 12.50
C LYS A 135 1.90 -10.18 12.50
N SER A 136 2.46 -10.77 13.56
CA SER A 136 3.89 -11.10 13.66
C SER A 136 4.34 -12.09 12.58
N GLU A 137 3.56 -13.15 12.32
CA GLU A 137 3.86 -14.12 11.27
C GLU A 137 3.73 -13.55 9.86
N LEU A 138 2.80 -12.61 9.64
CA LEU A 138 2.63 -11.92 8.37
C LEU A 138 3.82 -10.98 8.09
N LEU A 139 4.26 -10.21 9.10
CA LEU A 139 5.47 -9.39 8.99
C LEU A 139 6.72 -10.24 8.73
N ASN A 140 6.83 -11.43 9.36
CA ASN A 140 7.91 -12.38 9.04
C ASN A 140 7.90 -12.74 7.55
N ILE A 141 6.74 -12.99 6.95
CA ILE A 141 6.63 -13.31 5.51
C ILE A 141 7.08 -12.11 4.67
N PHE A 142 6.63 -10.91 5.00
CA PHE A 142 7.01 -9.69 4.27
C PHE A 142 8.52 -9.45 4.31
N GLU A 143 9.14 -9.61 5.47
CA GLU A 143 10.58 -9.40 5.65
C GLU A 143 11.44 -10.50 5.00
N GLN A 144 11.01 -11.76 5.08
CA GLN A 144 11.80 -12.90 4.61
C GLN A 144 11.66 -13.16 3.11
N TYR A 145 10.48 -12.90 2.53
CA TYR A 145 10.18 -13.29 1.15
C TYR A 145 9.92 -12.12 0.22
N LEU A 146 9.28 -11.03 0.69
CA LEU A 146 8.86 -9.93 -0.19
C LEU A 146 9.89 -8.80 -0.26
N LEU A 147 10.40 -8.35 0.89
CA LEU A 147 11.45 -7.34 0.95
C LEU A 147 12.69 -7.74 0.11
N PRO A 148 13.17 -9.00 0.13
CA PRO A 148 14.36 -9.36 -0.62
C PRO A 148 14.17 -9.47 -2.14
N LEU A 149 12.95 -9.29 -2.65
CA LEU A 149 12.68 -9.15 -4.09
C LEU A 149 13.16 -7.81 -4.63
N GLY A 150 13.28 -6.80 -3.76
CA GLY A 150 13.71 -5.45 -4.13
C GLY A 150 12.92 -4.86 -5.29
N VAL A 151 13.60 -4.47 -6.37
CA VAL A 151 12.95 -3.86 -7.54
C VAL A 151 11.87 -4.74 -8.17
N GLU A 152 11.95 -6.06 -8.04
CA GLU A 152 10.95 -7.00 -8.55
C GLU A 152 9.64 -6.97 -7.73
N LEU A 153 9.61 -6.29 -6.57
CA LEU A 153 8.40 -6.07 -5.78
C LEU A 153 7.48 -4.99 -6.39
N LYS A 154 8.00 -4.12 -7.26
CA LYS A 154 7.28 -2.96 -7.83
C LYS A 154 5.87 -3.27 -8.34
N PRO A 155 5.60 -4.39 -9.05
CA PRO A 155 4.24 -4.71 -9.53
C PRO A 155 3.21 -4.93 -8.41
N ALA A 156 3.66 -5.30 -7.20
CA ALA A 156 2.80 -5.50 -6.03
C ALA A 156 2.98 -4.41 -4.97
N LEU A 157 3.79 -3.39 -5.25
CA LEU A 157 4.22 -2.39 -4.28
C LEU A 157 3.09 -1.54 -3.69
N PRO A 158 2.08 -1.06 -4.45
CA PRO A 158 0.97 -0.30 -3.87
C PRO A 158 0.22 -1.09 -2.79
N GLY A 159 -0.13 -2.36 -3.11
CA GLY A 159 -0.79 -3.24 -2.16
C GLY A 159 0.09 -3.64 -0.98
N PHE A 160 1.39 -3.83 -1.21
CA PHE A 160 2.35 -4.14 -0.16
C PHE A 160 2.47 -2.97 0.83
N ILE A 161 2.64 -1.74 0.32
CA ILE A 161 2.71 -0.53 1.14
C ILE A 161 1.42 -0.36 1.94
N ALA A 162 0.25 -0.47 1.29
CA ALA A 162 -1.04 -0.41 1.97
C ALA A 162 -1.14 -1.45 3.09
N GLY A 163 -0.72 -2.69 2.83
CA GLY A 163 -0.70 -3.76 3.83
C GLY A 163 0.23 -3.48 5.01
N VAL A 164 1.44 -2.97 4.78
CA VAL A 164 2.39 -2.65 5.88
C VAL A 164 1.98 -1.41 6.66
N LEU A 165 1.39 -0.40 6.01
CA LEU A 165 0.88 0.81 6.67
C LEU A 165 -0.17 0.49 7.73
N LEU A 166 -1.00 -0.54 7.52
CA LEU A 166 -1.96 -1.02 8.52
C LEU A 166 -1.28 -1.64 9.76
N GLY A 167 0.01 -1.98 9.67
CA GLY A 167 0.83 -2.39 10.81
C GLY A 167 1.51 -1.22 11.54
N LEU A 168 1.40 0.01 11.01
CA LEU A 168 1.98 1.23 11.58
C LEU A 168 1.02 1.86 12.61
N GLU A 169 0.70 1.09 13.65
CA GLU A 169 -0.23 1.49 14.71
C GLU A 169 0.55 2.06 15.91
N GLU A 170 0.37 3.34 16.21
CA GLU A 170 1.02 4.00 17.36
C GLU A 170 0.73 3.27 18.69
N GLY A 171 1.76 3.16 19.53
CA GLY A 171 1.65 2.53 20.85
C GLY A 171 1.63 0.99 20.81
N THR A 172 1.77 0.37 19.64
CA THR A 172 1.87 -1.09 19.51
C THR A 172 3.32 -1.56 19.36
N GLU A 173 3.59 -2.83 19.69
CA GLU A 173 4.90 -3.47 19.49
C GLU A 173 5.30 -3.59 18.01
N PHE A 174 4.36 -3.34 17.09
CA PHE A 174 4.58 -3.46 15.65
C PHE A 174 4.99 -2.15 14.99
N TYR A 175 4.83 -1.01 15.67
CA TYR A 175 5.08 0.31 15.08
C TYR A 175 6.49 0.41 14.50
N ASP A 176 7.53 0.21 15.32
CA ASP A 176 8.93 0.34 14.90
C ASP A 176 9.30 -0.69 13.82
N ARG A 177 8.75 -1.89 13.92
CA ARG A 177 8.98 -2.98 12.97
C ARG A 177 8.39 -2.66 11.60
N SER A 178 7.15 -2.19 11.56
CA SER A 178 6.46 -1.77 10.33
C SER A 178 7.13 -0.55 9.72
N PHE A 179 7.51 0.44 10.53
CA PHE A 179 8.24 1.62 10.07
C PHE A 179 9.59 1.24 9.43
N SER A 180 10.36 0.39 10.10
CA SER A 180 11.63 -0.14 9.59
C SER A 180 11.46 -0.91 8.28
N LEU A 181 10.39 -1.69 8.17
CA LEU A 181 10.06 -2.42 6.94
C LEU A 181 9.75 -1.47 5.78
N LEU A 182 8.96 -0.41 6.01
CA LEU A 182 8.66 0.63 5.02
C LEU A 182 9.95 1.33 4.55
N ASP A 183 10.85 1.69 5.46
CA ASP A 183 12.15 2.29 5.14
C ASP A 183 13.01 1.38 4.27
N ARG A 184 13.13 0.10 4.64
CA ARG A 184 13.94 -0.86 3.89
C ARG A 184 13.37 -1.13 2.49
N VAL A 185 12.05 -1.10 2.33
CA VAL A 185 11.42 -1.24 1.02
C VAL A 185 11.64 0.01 0.17
N GLN A 186 11.48 1.22 0.75
CA GLN A 186 11.78 2.49 0.09
C GLN A 186 13.21 2.49 -0.49
N ASP A 187 14.20 2.08 0.33
CA ASP A 187 15.60 2.01 -0.09
C ASP A 187 15.83 1.00 -1.22
N SER A 188 15.07 -0.10 -1.24
CA SER A 188 15.25 -1.18 -2.21
C SER A 188 14.59 -0.90 -3.56
N VAL A 189 13.42 -0.26 -3.59
CA VAL A 189 12.67 0.02 -4.83
C VAL A 189 12.98 1.40 -5.42
N GLY A 190 13.61 2.26 -4.63
CA GLY A 190 13.89 3.66 -4.93
C GLY A 190 12.80 4.59 -4.40
N PRO A 191 13.17 5.74 -3.82
CA PRO A 191 12.24 6.59 -3.07
C PRO A 191 11.12 7.17 -3.93
N GLU A 192 11.41 7.63 -5.15
CA GLU A 192 10.39 8.21 -6.05
C GLU A 192 9.29 7.19 -6.40
N ALA A 193 9.67 5.96 -6.76
CA ALA A 193 8.71 4.89 -7.05
C ALA A 193 7.92 4.48 -5.79
N TYR A 194 8.58 4.46 -4.63
CA TYR A 194 7.94 4.18 -3.36
C TYR A 194 6.86 5.21 -3.02
N PHE A 195 7.19 6.51 -3.07
CA PHE A 195 6.22 7.56 -2.74
C PHE A 195 5.08 7.63 -3.75
N ALA A 196 5.32 7.35 -5.04
CA ALA A 196 4.24 7.23 -6.02
C ALA A 196 3.21 6.16 -5.62
N CYS A 197 3.67 4.98 -5.20
CA CYS A 197 2.80 3.90 -4.73
C CYS A 197 2.17 4.19 -3.35
N LEU A 198 2.85 4.96 -2.48
CA LEU A 198 2.28 5.42 -1.22
C LEU A 198 1.10 6.36 -1.46
N TRP A 199 1.22 7.31 -2.39
CA TRP A 199 0.11 8.21 -2.75
C TRP A 199 -1.06 7.46 -3.40
N GLU A 200 -0.78 6.43 -4.20
CA GLU A 200 -1.83 5.53 -4.72
C GLU A 200 -2.59 4.83 -3.59
N ALA A 201 -1.89 4.36 -2.55
CA ALA A 201 -2.51 3.75 -1.38
C ALA A 201 -3.39 4.76 -0.60
N VAL A 202 -2.89 5.99 -0.38
CA VAL A 202 -3.62 7.09 0.28
C VAL A 202 -4.90 7.46 -0.48
N LEU A 203 -4.83 7.52 -1.82
CA LEU A 203 -5.96 7.80 -2.68
C LEU A 203 -7.00 6.67 -2.61
N GLY A 204 -6.54 5.41 -2.66
CA GLY A 204 -7.40 4.23 -2.79
C GLY A 204 -8.07 3.73 -1.50
N SER A 205 -7.50 3.99 -0.32
CA SER A 205 -8.03 3.42 0.93
C SER A 205 -8.01 4.43 2.10
N PRO A 206 -9.17 4.74 2.72
CA PRO A 206 -9.22 5.58 3.91
C PRO A 206 -8.40 5.06 5.10
N SER A 207 -8.40 3.74 5.33
CA SER A 207 -7.76 3.11 6.49
C SER A 207 -6.24 3.32 6.54
N VAL A 208 -5.59 3.59 5.40
CA VAL A 208 -4.13 3.78 5.34
C VAL A 208 -3.71 5.24 5.34
N ARG A 209 -4.64 6.20 5.24
CA ARG A 209 -4.31 7.63 5.10
C ARG A 209 -3.58 8.19 6.31
N LEU A 210 -4.07 7.88 7.51
CA LEU A 210 -3.42 8.31 8.75
C LEU A 210 -1.98 7.76 8.87
N PRO A 211 -1.75 6.43 8.86
CA PRO A 211 -0.39 5.90 8.97
C PRO A 211 0.51 6.35 7.81
N ALA A 212 -0.02 6.51 6.59
CA ALA A 212 0.75 7.04 5.47
C ALA A 212 1.23 8.46 5.74
N LEU A 213 0.34 9.38 6.16
CA LEU A 213 0.71 10.76 6.44
C LEU A 213 1.64 10.89 7.64
N MET A 214 1.53 9.99 8.63
CA MET A 214 2.49 9.90 9.73
C MET A 214 3.88 9.52 9.22
N TYR A 215 3.95 8.52 8.35
CA TYR A 215 5.20 8.13 7.70
C TYR A 215 5.79 9.28 6.86
N VAL A 216 4.99 9.94 6.01
CA VAL A 216 5.45 11.08 5.19
C VAL A 216 5.99 12.21 6.06
N ASN A 217 5.28 12.59 7.13
CA ASN A 217 5.74 13.62 8.07
C ASN A 217 7.06 13.24 8.76
N ALA A 218 7.25 11.97 9.08
CA ALA A 218 8.50 11.49 9.68
C ALA A 218 9.67 11.49 8.68
N LYS A 219 9.40 11.24 7.39
CA LYS A 219 10.43 11.26 6.33
C LYS A 219 10.74 12.65 5.79
N PHE A 220 9.80 13.59 5.88
CA PHE A 220 9.98 14.95 5.37
C PHE A 220 10.93 15.75 6.26
N ASN A 221 12.08 16.18 5.72
CA ASN A 221 13.00 17.04 6.45
C ASN A 221 12.54 18.49 6.38
N ARG A 222 12.00 19.01 7.49
CA ARG A 222 11.49 20.39 7.61
C ARG A 222 12.54 21.49 7.41
N GLN A 223 13.83 21.15 7.42
CA GLN A 223 14.92 22.11 7.22
C GLN A 223 15.32 22.27 5.75
N LYS A 224 14.80 21.43 4.84
CA LYS A 224 15.03 21.59 3.41
C LYS A 224 13.73 21.93 2.71
N SER A 225 13.85 22.57 1.54
CA SER A 225 12.69 22.84 0.70
C SER A 225 12.11 21.53 0.14
N MET A 226 10.88 21.62 -0.36
CA MET A 226 10.27 20.53 -1.13
C MET A 226 11.04 20.27 -2.45
N HIS A 227 11.67 21.28 -3.05
CA HIS A 227 12.51 21.12 -4.25
C HIS A 227 13.76 20.25 -3.98
N ASP A 228 14.34 20.33 -2.78
CA ASP A 228 15.50 19.50 -2.39
C ASP A 228 15.12 18.04 -2.07
N GLN A 229 13.82 17.72 -2.08
CA GLN A 229 13.25 16.44 -1.64
C GLN A 229 12.14 15.97 -2.58
N GLU A 230 12.20 16.32 -3.87
CA GLU A 230 11.13 16.09 -4.87
C GLU A 230 10.66 14.65 -4.97
N TYR A 231 11.52 13.68 -4.66
CA TYR A 231 11.17 12.26 -4.63
C TYR A 231 9.96 11.94 -3.73
N ILE A 232 9.66 12.77 -2.71
CA ILE A 232 8.49 12.62 -1.84
C ILE A 232 7.18 12.85 -2.61
N MET A 233 7.20 13.62 -3.70
CA MET A 233 6.04 13.79 -4.58
C MET A 233 5.72 12.54 -5.42
N GLY A 234 6.67 11.60 -5.51
CA GLY A 234 6.61 10.49 -6.45
C GLY A 234 6.82 10.95 -7.89
N ASN A 235 6.41 10.10 -8.84
CA ASN A 235 6.62 10.33 -10.27
C ASN A 235 5.49 11.12 -10.96
N ASN A 236 4.43 11.46 -10.23
CA ASN A 236 3.27 12.19 -10.75
C ASN A 236 2.66 13.08 -9.66
N ILE A 237 2.88 14.39 -9.80
CA ILE A 237 2.43 15.41 -8.84
C ILE A 237 0.90 15.47 -8.78
N ASP A 238 0.20 15.33 -9.90
CA ASP A 238 -1.28 15.33 -9.92
C ASP A 238 -1.85 14.17 -9.10
N HIS A 239 -1.17 13.01 -9.11
CA HIS A 239 -1.57 11.86 -8.31
C HIS A 239 -1.37 12.14 -6.81
N MET A 240 -0.23 12.73 -6.41
CA MET A 240 -0.04 13.17 -5.03
C MET A 240 -1.13 14.16 -4.60
N ILE A 241 -1.42 15.17 -5.43
CA ILE A 241 -2.47 16.18 -5.13
C ILE A 241 -3.83 15.50 -4.95
N ALA A 242 -4.21 14.57 -5.83
CA ALA A 242 -5.45 13.82 -5.70
C ALA A 242 -5.51 13.03 -4.38
N ALA A 243 -4.42 12.38 -3.99
CA ALA A 243 -4.31 11.65 -2.73
C ALA A 243 -4.44 12.58 -1.51
N LEU A 244 -3.78 13.75 -1.53
CA LEU A 244 -3.89 14.76 -0.47
C LEU A 244 -5.31 15.34 -0.37
N CYS A 245 -5.99 15.57 -1.50
CA CYS A 245 -7.40 15.97 -1.52
C CYS A 245 -8.31 14.89 -0.92
N ALA A 246 -8.08 13.62 -1.27
CA ALA A 246 -8.83 12.50 -0.70
C ALA A 246 -8.63 12.39 0.83
N ALA A 247 -7.42 12.70 1.33
CA ALA A 247 -7.14 12.78 2.76
C ALA A 247 -7.76 14.01 3.43
N ALA A 248 -7.89 15.14 2.72
CA ALA A 248 -8.58 16.33 3.23
C ALA A 248 -10.07 16.10 3.40
N ASP A 249 -10.68 15.37 2.47
CA ASP A 249 -12.09 15.01 2.47
C ASP A 249 -12.41 13.79 3.36
N ASP A 250 -11.42 13.26 4.09
CA ASP A 250 -11.60 12.14 5.01
C ASP A 250 -12.48 12.55 6.19
N ASP A 251 -13.61 11.85 6.32
CA ASP A 251 -14.61 12.01 7.37
C ASP A 251 -14.39 11.05 8.56
N GLY A 252 -13.39 10.17 8.49
CA GLY A 252 -13.08 9.16 9.48
C GLY A 252 -12.40 9.73 10.72
N SER A 253 -11.11 10.09 10.60
CA SER A 253 -10.32 10.57 11.74
C SER A 253 -9.79 11.98 11.51
N THR A 254 -10.07 12.88 12.47
CA THR A 254 -9.53 14.25 12.47
C THR A 254 -8.00 14.29 12.53
N LEU A 255 -7.36 13.18 12.92
CA LEU A 255 -5.91 13.04 12.88
C LEU A 255 -5.38 13.02 11.44
N VAL A 256 -6.13 12.49 10.48
CA VAL A 256 -5.76 12.51 9.05
C VAL A 256 -5.58 13.97 8.61
N GLN A 257 -6.58 14.81 8.87
CA GLN A 257 -6.55 16.23 8.54
C GLN A 257 -5.41 16.96 9.26
N ARG A 258 -5.15 16.63 10.53
CA ARG A 258 -4.03 17.21 11.29
C ARG A 258 -2.68 16.88 10.66
N HIS A 259 -2.41 15.60 10.37
CA HIS A 259 -1.15 15.19 9.77
C HIS A 259 -0.99 15.72 8.34
N LEU A 260 -2.09 15.82 7.59
CA LEU A 260 -2.10 16.49 6.30
C LEU A 260 -1.68 17.96 6.42
N LEU A 261 -2.28 18.71 7.34
CA LEU A 261 -1.93 20.12 7.58
C LEU A 261 -0.48 20.28 8.03
N ASP A 262 0.01 19.39 8.89
CA ASP A 262 1.41 19.39 9.34
C ASP A 262 2.38 19.15 8.17
N PHE A 263 2.03 18.24 7.24
CA PHE A 263 2.81 18.01 6.03
C PHE A 263 2.78 19.23 5.11
N LEU A 264 1.59 19.74 4.77
CA LEU A 264 1.42 20.88 3.87
C LEU A 264 2.14 22.13 4.38
N SER A 265 2.04 22.41 5.69
CA SER A 265 2.72 23.56 6.31
C SER A 265 4.24 23.44 6.26
N SER A 266 4.76 22.21 6.30
CA SER A 266 6.21 21.94 6.25
C SER A 266 6.74 21.94 4.82
N ALA A 267 6.00 21.31 3.89
CA ALA A 267 6.40 21.13 2.50
C ALA A 267 6.18 22.38 1.65
N PHE A 268 5.14 23.16 1.95
CA PHE A 268 4.77 24.36 1.20
C PHE A 268 4.68 25.55 2.16
N PRO A 269 5.81 26.02 2.72
CA PRO A 269 5.82 27.17 3.61
C PRO A 269 5.22 28.38 2.89
N LEU A 270 4.10 28.88 3.42
CA LEU A 270 3.31 29.96 2.83
C LEU A 270 4.07 31.30 2.73
N ASN A 271 5.14 31.46 3.52
CA ASN A 271 6.03 32.62 3.49
C ASN A 271 7.14 32.53 2.42
N SER A 272 7.11 31.54 1.53
CA SER A 272 8.09 31.41 0.45
C SER A 272 7.64 32.18 -0.79
N ASP A 273 8.54 32.99 -1.37
CA ASP A 273 8.37 33.66 -2.67
C ASP A 273 8.12 32.68 -3.85
N HIS A 274 8.08 31.37 -3.56
CA HIS A 274 7.90 30.26 -4.50
C HIS A 274 6.44 29.93 -4.81
N LEU A 275 5.47 30.40 -4.01
CA LEU A 275 4.02 30.22 -4.29
C LEU A 275 3.51 31.11 -5.44
N VAL A 276 4.38 31.94 -6.02
CA VAL A 276 4.07 32.84 -7.14
C VAL A 276 4.09 32.12 -8.50
N ARG A 277 4.46 30.83 -8.58
CA ARG A 277 4.32 30.10 -9.85
C ARG A 277 2.84 29.85 -10.14
N GLU A 278 2.35 30.48 -11.20
CA GLU A 278 1.01 30.28 -11.76
C GLU A 278 0.63 28.80 -11.86
N ASP A 279 1.59 27.90 -12.07
CA ASP A 279 1.40 26.46 -12.15
C ASP A 279 0.86 25.81 -10.87
N PHE A 280 1.18 26.32 -9.67
CA PHE A 280 0.72 25.75 -8.39
C PHE A 280 -0.72 26.16 -8.09
N VAL A 281 -1.05 27.43 -8.35
CA VAL A 281 -2.43 27.94 -8.33
C VAL A 281 -3.22 27.29 -9.47
N GLN A 282 -2.65 27.12 -10.65
CA GLN A 282 -3.29 26.43 -11.76
C GLN A 282 -3.46 24.93 -11.52
N ALA A 283 -2.57 24.22 -10.85
CA ALA A 283 -2.78 22.79 -10.52
C ALA A 283 -3.97 22.61 -9.56
N PHE A 284 -4.14 23.52 -8.60
CA PHE A 284 -5.33 23.58 -7.74
C PHE A 284 -6.59 24.09 -8.46
N HIS A 285 -6.45 24.89 -9.53
CA HIS A 285 -7.57 25.44 -10.30
C HIS A 285 -7.96 24.62 -11.56
N ALA A 286 -7.06 23.83 -12.15
CA ALA A 286 -7.18 23.20 -13.47
C ALA A 286 -7.73 21.77 -13.40
N ASN A 287 -7.58 21.08 -12.27
CA ASN A 287 -8.21 19.79 -12.02
C ASN A 287 -9.70 19.89 -11.60
N ALA A 288 -10.29 21.08 -11.69
CA ALA A 288 -11.73 21.33 -11.64
C ALA A 288 -12.45 21.01 -12.98
N LYS A 289 -12.03 19.94 -13.67
CA LYS A 289 -12.72 19.37 -14.84
C LYS A 289 -13.26 17.96 -14.54
N PHE A 290 -13.99 17.84 -13.44
CA PHE A 290 -15.10 16.90 -13.34
C PHE A 290 -16.38 17.72 -13.16
N GLY A 291 -17.45 17.32 -13.84
CA GLY A 291 -18.65 18.10 -14.11
C GLY A 291 -19.27 18.82 -12.90
N ASP A 292 -19.77 20.02 -13.17
CA ASP A 292 -20.72 20.80 -12.36
C ASP A 292 -20.42 20.98 -10.86
N ILE A 293 -19.17 21.33 -10.51
CA ILE A 293 -18.88 21.98 -9.22
C ILE A 293 -18.09 23.28 -9.45
N PRO A 294 -18.59 24.46 -9.05
CA PRO A 294 -18.03 25.74 -9.46
C PRO A 294 -16.81 26.17 -8.62
N LYS A 295 -15.62 26.16 -9.25
CA LYS A 295 -14.47 27.12 -9.15
C LYS A 295 -13.92 27.45 -7.72
N PRO A 296 -12.80 28.20 -7.53
CA PRO A 296 -11.82 28.10 -6.41
C PRO A 296 -12.32 28.47 -4.98
N VAL A 297 -13.62 28.62 -4.85
CA VAL A 297 -14.38 28.66 -3.60
C VAL A 297 -14.12 27.41 -2.77
N THR A 298 -13.82 26.25 -3.35
CA THR A 298 -13.77 24.96 -2.63
C THR A 298 -12.59 24.83 -1.66
N VAL A 299 -11.38 25.31 -1.99
CA VAL A 299 -10.23 25.20 -1.07
C VAL A 299 -10.37 26.19 0.10
N ALA A 300 -10.79 27.42 -0.16
CA ALA A 300 -11.10 28.39 0.90
C ALA A 300 -12.29 27.94 1.76
N LYS A 301 -13.31 27.31 1.16
CA LYS A 301 -14.48 26.75 1.84
C LYS A 301 -14.20 25.45 2.59
N ARG A 302 -13.16 24.69 2.19
CA ARG A 302 -12.70 23.47 2.86
C ARG A 302 -11.68 23.76 3.96
N LEU A 303 -10.83 24.78 3.77
CA LEU A 303 -10.04 25.37 4.86
C LEU A 303 -10.93 26.08 5.90
N SER A 304 -12.08 26.64 5.52
CA SER A 304 -13.06 27.15 6.48
C SER A 304 -13.82 26.05 7.23
N GLN A 305 -13.87 24.81 6.72
CA GLN A 305 -14.38 23.67 7.49
C GLN A 305 -13.42 23.25 8.61
N CYS A 306 -12.11 23.53 8.47
CA CYS A 306 -11.14 23.46 9.58
C CYS A 306 -11.32 24.58 10.63
N LEU A 307 -12.29 25.48 10.44
CA LEU A 307 -12.74 26.48 11.42
C LEU A 307 -14.14 26.15 11.98
N HIS A 308 -14.61 24.91 11.83
CA HIS A 308 -15.90 24.46 12.39
C HIS A 308 -15.90 24.55 13.93
N PRO A 309 -16.96 25.09 14.58
CA PRO A 309 -16.99 25.37 16.02
C PRO A 309 -16.88 24.13 16.94
N ALA A 310 -16.89 22.92 16.37
CA ALA A 310 -16.70 21.67 17.09
C ALA A 310 -15.23 21.22 17.18
N LEU A 311 -14.30 21.94 16.55
CA LEU A 311 -12.88 21.58 16.54
C LEU A 311 -12.14 22.11 17.79
N PRO A 312 -11.10 21.42 18.27
CA PRO A 312 -10.32 21.88 19.42
C PRO A 312 -9.66 23.23 19.17
N HIS A 313 -9.55 24.08 20.20
CA HIS A 313 -9.07 25.47 20.07
C HIS A 313 -7.67 25.59 19.42
N GLY A 314 -6.79 24.60 19.60
CA GLY A 314 -5.47 24.57 18.94
C GLY A 314 -5.52 24.37 17.42
N VAL A 315 -6.57 23.74 16.90
CA VAL A 315 -6.80 23.58 15.45
C VAL A 315 -7.26 24.91 14.83
N HIS A 316 -8.09 25.67 15.56
CA HIS A 316 -8.53 27.00 15.14
C HIS A 316 -7.38 27.99 15.03
N LEU A 317 -6.45 28.02 15.99
CA LEU A 317 -5.29 28.92 15.97
C LEU A 317 -4.39 28.67 14.77
N LYS A 318 -4.13 27.39 14.47
CA LYS A 318 -3.29 26.99 13.34
C LYS A 318 -3.97 27.28 12.01
N ALA A 319 -5.26 27.01 11.90
CA ALA A 319 -6.06 27.36 10.73
C ALA A 319 -6.14 28.88 10.50
N LEU A 320 -6.27 29.68 11.57
CA LEU A 320 -6.26 31.15 11.50
C LEU A 320 -4.89 31.71 11.09
N GLU A 321 -3.78 31.12 11.54
CA GLU A 321 -2.44 31.46 11.06
C GLU A 321 -2.28 31.16 9.57
N THR A 322 -2.69 29.96 9.13
CA THR A 322 -2.71 29.58 7.71
C THR A 322 -3.59 30.52 6.89
N TYR A 323 -4.76 30.91 7.40
CA TYR A 323 -5.70 31.82 6.73
C TYR A 323 -5.17 33.25 6.64
N ARG A 324 -4.54 33.75 7.72
CA ARG A 324 -3.89 35.07 7.76
C ARG A 324 -2.71 35.15 6.79
N GLN A 325 -1.96 34.07 6.64
CA GLN A 325 -0.85 33.99 5.68
C GLN A 325 -1.37 33.95 4.24
N LEU A 326 -2.44 33.20 3.96
CA LEU A 326 -3.12 33.22 2.64
C LEU A 326 -3.68 34.61 2.28
N PHE A 327 -4.21 35.34 3.27
CA PHE A 327 -4.70 36.71 3.12
C PHE A 327 -3.61 37.70 2.70
N ASP A 328 -2.41 37.56 3.26
CA ASP A 328 -1.27 38.43 2.93
C ASP A 328 -0.67 38.12 1.55
N ILE A 329 -0.78 36.88 1.06
CA ILE A 329 -0.26 36.41 -0.24
C ILE A 329 -1.20 36.78 -1.41
N LEU A 330 -2.51 36.62 -1.23
CA LEU A 330 -3.48 36.83 -2.32
C LEU A 330 -3.77 38.32 -2.60
N GLY A 331 -3.33 39.22 -1.70
CA GLY A 331 -3.45 40.66 -1.87
C GLY A 331 -4.88 41.18 -1.76
N ARG A 332 -5.02 42.41 -1.23
CA ARG A 332 -6.30 43.09 -0.92
C ARG A 332 -7.32 43.24 -2.08
N LYS A 333 -7.04 42.75 -3.30
CA LYS A 333 -7.89 42.97 -4.48
C LYS A 333 -9.07 42.00 -4.61
N ASP A 334 -9.08 40.88 -3.88
CA ASP A 334 -10.20 39.93 -3.84
C ASP A 334 -11.02 39.96 -2.53
N LEU A 335 -10.80 40.98 -1.70
CA LEU A 335 -11.52 41.19 -0.44
C LEU A 335 -13.07 41.13 -0.57
N PRO A 336 -13.70 41.65 -1.65
CA PRO A 336 -15.15 41.53 -1.82
C PRO A 336 -15.64 40.12 -2.15
N ARG A 337 -14.77 39.21 -2.62
CA ARG A 337 -15.12 37.82 -2.96
C ARG A 337 -14.91 36.86 -1.77
N LEU A 338 -13.97 37.16 -0.88
CA LEU A 338 -13.77 36.43 0.37
C LEU A 338 -14.81 36.78 1.45
N LEU A 339 -15.38 37.99 1.43
CA LEU A 339 -16.48 38.37 2.35
C LEU A 339 -17.80 37.65 2.06
N TYR A 340 -17.99 37.09 0.87
CA TYR A 340 -19.15 36.24 0.54
C TYR A 340 -19.06 34.81 1.12
N LEU A 341 -17.92 34.43 1.70
CA LEU A 341 -17.72 33.14 2.39
C LEU A 341 -18.08 33.17 3.87
N PHE A 342 -18.44 34.35 4.42
CA PHE A 342 -18.81 34.55 5.83
C PHE A 342 -20.26 35.02 6.02
N ALA A 343 -21.13 34.87 5.01
CA ALA A 343 -22.58 35.07 5.10
C ALA A 343 -23.33 33.75 5.01
#